data_AF-A0A0U5AV59-F1
#
_entry.id   AF-A0A0U5AV59-F1
#
_cell.length_a   1.000
_cell.length_b   1.000
_cell.length_c   1.000
_cell.angle_alpha   90.00
_cell.angle_beta   90.00
_cell.angle_gamma   90.00
#
_symmetry.space_group_name_H-M   'P 1'
#
loop_
_entity.id
_entity.type
_entity.pdbx_description
1 polymer ?
#
loop_
_entity_poly.entity_id
_entity_poly.type
_entity_poly.pdbx_seq_one_letter_code
_entity_poly.pdbx_strand_id
1 'polypeptide(L)'
;MARHLYIAGVDRWRDYERDTLQIESVLTYQIDTCSFQVRGKKPAQGEEAIIEDDSLGRLFGGTIVKVTLGKTLPDRSNRLWQVECDDYTDRVDQKLVVETYEDQPADAIFRDIVSKYCPGFTVKGIRAGAPTIESIVFNYRQPSDCFKELCDYIGWHWMVDYQQNISFFSADELVQPAPLKLVSGGRFRSMKYTIDTQGLRNRVYVRGGTMLSDFFTYEIKSDGTARTWILPHQPHELSFTVGGISVSVGIENVDKEEDYPYLVNVQEKYVKASNQVATIPAGTTISWTYKYDVDVITMVEDLESQQKLTAVQGGDGVYEHVITDDSLVTIEAAEAAGNADLRENANPKVKGSFETEVNGWQPGQLVEISLSDRGIEGTFLVQKVTIEPTIGGKLWTYRVEYGGRLLGIADFLKALVSAQQKKKVGETELLHKFSYGQDAVGITDEIQAVPRTLPYRIGDPDALIGFTEVGA
;
A
#
# COMPACT_ATOMS: atom_id res chain seq x y z
N MET A 1 27.20 -11.21 28.26
CA MET A 1 26.08 -11.14 27.30
C MET A 1 26.39 -12.17 26.24
N ALA A 2 25.53 -13.16 26.12
CA ALA A 2 25.64 -14.23 25.15
C ALA A 2 24.78 -13.90 23.93
N ARG A 3 25.15 -14.52 22.82
CA ARG A 3 24.39 -14.56 21.58
C ARG A 3 24.02 -16.01 21.35
N HIS A 4 22.88 -16.22 20.74
CA HIS A 4 22.31 -17.53 20.52
C HIS A 4 21.89 -17.68 19.07
N LEU A 5 22.16 -18.87 18.53
CA LEU A 5 21.67 -19.29 17.22
C LEU A 5 20.95 -20.61 17.44
N TYR A 6 19.64 -20.59 17.53
CA TYR A 6 18.86 -21.81 17.66
C TYR A 6 18.51 -22.34 16.28
N ILE A 7 18.80 -23.61 16.03
CA ILE A 7 18.35 -24.35 14.83
C ILE A 7 17.57 -25.55 15.32
N ALA A 8 16.30 -25.65 14.95
CA ALA A 8 15.37 -26.66 15.45
C ALA A 8 15.37 -26.76 16.99
N GLY A 9 15.42 -25.61 17.68
CA GLY A 9 15.45 -25.51 19.14
C GLY A 9 16.79 -25.83 19.82
N VAL A 10 17.83 -26.19 19.07
CA VAL A 10 19.17 -26.47 19.61
C VAL A 10 20.07 -25.26 19.43
N ASP A 11 20.73 -24.79 20.50
CA ASP A 11 21.72 -23.71 20.40
C ASP A 11 22.99 -24.19 19.69
N ARG A 12 23.24 -23.60 18.52
CA ARG A 12 24.36 -23.86 17.62
C ARG A 12 25.27 -22.64 17.46
N TRP A 13 25.24 -21.67 18.37
CA TRP A 13 26.11 -20.50 18.33
C TRP A 13 27.61 -20.86 18.30
N ARG A 14 28.00 -21.99 18.89
CA ARG A 14 29.39 -22.50 18.83
C ARG A 14 29.79 -23.06 17.48
N ASP A 15 28.82 -23.50 16.67
CA ASP A 15 29.05 -24.03 15.33
C ASP A 15 29.06 -22.93 14.26
N TYR A 16 28.56 -21.73 14.60
CA TYR A 16 28.50 -20.57 13.72
C TYR A 16 29.90 -20.12 13.29
N GLU A 17 30.06 -19.87 11.98
CA GLU A 17 31.27 -19.29 11.43
C GLU A 17 31.24 -17.76 11.52
N ARG A 18 32.25 -17.21 12.20
CA ARG A 18 32.34 -15.76 12.42
C ARG A 18 32.29 -14.98 11.11
N ASP A 19 31.71 -13.78 11.20
CA ASP A 19 31.60 -12.81 10.11
C ASP A 19 30.84 -13.33 8.87
N THR A 20 29.97 -14.33 9.04
CA THR A 20 29.08 -14.85 7.98
C THR A 20 27.61 -14.55 8.20
N LEU A 21 27.21 -14.11 9.40
CA LEU A 21 25.84 -13.79 9.72
C LEU A 21 25.44 -12.43 9.13
N GLN A 22 24.36 -12.45 8.35
CA GLN A 22 23.70 -11.27 7.83
C GLN A 22 22.19 -11.44 8.00
N ILE A 23 21.54 -10.48 8.64
CA ILE A 23 20.07 -10.36 8.71
C ILE A 23 19.69 -9.15 7.88
N GLU A 24 18.72 -9.28 7.00
CA GLU A 24 18.22 -8.21 6.16
C GLU A 24 16.72 -8.06 6.36
N SER A 25 16.34 -6.90 6.89
CA SER A 25 14.95 -6.51 7.05
C SER A 25 14.57 -5.43 6.05
N VAL A 26 13.42 -5.56 5.39
CA VAL A 26 12.98 -4.63 4.35
C VAL A 26 11.60 -4.08 4.67
N LEU A 27 11.37 -2.80 4.36
CA LEU A 27 10.07 -2.17 4.45
C LEU A 27 9.14 -2.78 3.41
N THR A 28 7.84 -2.86 3.73
CA THR A 28 6.74 -3.43 2.92
C THR A 28 6.53 -4.94 3.13
N TYR A 29 5.65 -5.56 2.33
CA TYR A 29 5.29 -6.98 2.36
C TYR A 29 6.41 -7.91 1.86
N GLN A 30 7.66 -7.45 1.87
CA GLN A 30 8.79 -8.27 1.46
C GLN A 30 9.25 -9.12 2.65
N ILE A 31 9.67 -10.34 2.34
CA ILE A 31 10.19 -11.30 3.32
C ILE A 31 11.54 -10.79 3.84
N ASP A 32 11.69 -10.72 5.16
CA ASP A 32 13.00 -10.50 5.76
C ASP A 32 13.84 -11.78 5.62
N THR A 33 15.13 -11.63 5.34
CA THR A 33 16.02 -12.77 5.11
C THR A 33 17.15 -12.83 6.12
N CYS A 34 17.64 -14.03 6.37
CA CYS A 34 18.84 -14.25 7.17
C CYS A 34 19.73 -15.28 6.50
N SER A 35 21.04 -15.02 6.50
CA SER A 35 22.03 -15.97 6.02
C SER A 35 23.20 -16.09 6.99
N PHE A 36 23.73 -17.29 7.13
CA PHE A 36 24.88 -17.58 7.98
C PHE A 36 25.51 -18.92 7.59
N GLN A 37 26.71 -19.19 8.10
CA GLN A 37 27.36 -20.48 7.93
C GLN A 37 27.52 -21.23 9.26
N VAL A 38 27.24 -22.53 9.25
CA VAL A 38 27.42 -23.43 10.42
C VAL A 38 28.27 -24.64 10.09
N ARG A 39 29.12 -25.02 11.04
CA ARG A 39 29.95 -26.21 11.00
C ARG A 39 29.18 -27.47 11.42
N GLY A 40 29.71 -28.64 11.12
CA GLY A 40 29.20 -29.91 11.62
C GLY A 40 27.97 -30.45 10.88
N LYS A 41 26.93 -30.83 11.63
CA LYS A 41 25.73 -31.48 11.08
C LYS A 41 24.97 -30.51 10.17
N LYS A 42 24.61 -31.00 8.97
CA LYS A 42 23.78 -30.27 8.00
C LYS A 42 22.41 -29.93 8.62
N PRO A 43 22.01 -28.66 8.70
CA PRO A 43 20.63 -28.27 9.01
C PRO A 43 19.65 -28.79 7.95
N ALA A 44 18.40 -29.06 8.33
CA ALA A 44 17.38 -29.45 7.37
C ALA A 44 16.58 -28.22 6.89
N GLN A 45 16.16 -28.26 5.63
CA GLN A 45 15.22 -27.29 5.09
C GLN A 45 13.87 -27.45 5.79
N GLY A 46 13.20 -26.34 6.08
CA GLY A 46 11.95 -26.29 6.84
C GLY A 46 12.13 -26.24 8.36
N GLU A 47 13.36 -26.40 8.88
CA GLU A 47 13.64 -26.19 10.31
C GLU A 47 13.61 -24.70 10.65
N GLU A 48 13.25 -24.39 11.90
CA GLU A 48 13.25 -23.02 12.43
C GLU A 48 14.68 -22.57 12.75
N ALA A 49 14.99 -21.31 12.42
CA ALA A 49 16.21 -20.63 12.78
C ALA A 49 15.90 -19.34 13.55
N ILE A 50 16.48 -19.18 14.74
CA ILE A 50 16.28 -18.01 15.60
C ILE A 50 17.63 -17.45 16.01
N ILE A 51 17.75 -16.12 15.94
CA ILE A 51 18.93 -15.37 16.39
C ILE A 51 18.51 -14.45 17.53
N GLU A 52 19.17 -14.62 18.66
CA GLU A 52 18.91 -13.86 19.89
C GLU A 52 20.20 -13.31 20.49
N ASP A 53 20.08 -12.16 21.13
CA ASP A 53 21.11 -11.55 21.95
C ASP A 53 20.48 -11.22 23.31
N ASP A 54 21.11 -11.64 24.41
CA ASP A 54 20.56 -11.44 25.77
C ASP A 54 20.16 -9.98 26.05
N SER A 55 20.85 -9.03 25.43
CA SER A 55 20.63 -7.60 25.65
C SER A 55 19.63 -6.96 24.69
N LEU A 56 19.44 -7.54 23.50
CA LEU A 56 18.60 -6.97 22.43
C LEU A 56 17.33 -7.78 22.18
N GLY A 57 17.23 -8.99 22.75
CA GLY A 57 16.17 -9.94 22.45
C GLY A 57 16.37 -10.62 21.09
N ARG A 58 15.27 -10.89 20.41
CA ARG A 58 15.26 -11.59 19.12
C ARG A 58 15.56 -10.65 17.98
N LEU A 59 16.63 -10.95 17.24
CA LEU A 59 17.07 -10.20 16.07
C LEU A 59 16.57 -10.81 14.75
N PHE A 60 16.27 -12.10 14.73
CA PHE A 60 15.66 -12.79 13.60
C PHE A 60 14.92 -14.06 14.08
N GLY A 61 13.85 -14.42 13.38
CA GLY A 61 13.16 -15.69 13.51
C GLY A 61 12.49 -16.06 12.20
N GLY A 62 12.72 -17.29 11.74
CA GLY A 62 12.25 -17.71 10.42
C GLY A 62 12.45 -19.19 10.12
N THR A 63 12.19 -19.56 8.87
CA THR A 63 12.30 -20.93 8.36
C THR A 63 13.52 -21.06 7.46
N ILE A 64 14.28 -22.15 7.59
CA ILE A 64 15.40 -22.46 6.68
C ILE A 64 14.83 -22.83 5.31
N VAL A 65 15.05 -21.98 4.32
CA VAL A 65 14.59 -22.22 2.94
C VAL A 65 15.62 -22.91 2.08
N LYS A 66 16.91 -22.80 2.41
CA LYS A 66 17.97 -23.42 1.62
C LYS A 66 19.23 -23.70 2.42
N VAL A 67 19.83 -24.88 2.16
CA VAL A 67 21.10 -25.30 2.78
C VAL A 67 22.04 -25.84 1.71
N THR A 68 23.17 -25.17 1.51
CA THR A 68 24.20 -25.56 0.54
C THR A 68 25.53 -25.85 1.22
N LEU A 69 26.35 -26.72 0.62
CA LEU A 69 27.70 -26.98 1.12
C LEU A 69 28.61 -25.84 0.66
N GLY A 70 28.90 -24.89 1.55
CA GLY A 70 29.72 -23.71 1.24
C GLY A 70 31.20 -24.03 1.10
N LYS A 71 31.76 -24.82 2.03
CA LYS A 71 33.18 -25.22 2.00
C LYS A 71 33.41 -26.57 2.64
N THR A 72 34.32 -27.34 2.09
CA THR A 72 34.91 -28.52 2.75
C THR A 72 36.34 -28.19 3.11
N LEU A 73 36.72 -28.31 4.38
CA LEU A 73 38.12 -28.14 4.78
C LEU A 73 38.99 -29.29 4.21
N PRO A 74 40.32 -29.07 4.02
CA PRO A 74 41.21 -30.03 3.34
C PRO A 74 41.22 -31.44 3.96
N ASP A 75 40.93 -31.54 5.25
CA ASP A 75 40.90 -32.79 6.02
C ASP A 75 39.55 -33.53 5.93
N ARG A 76 38.56 -32.99 5.20
CA ARG A 76 37.18 -33.49 5.04
C ARG A 76 36.40 -33.67 6.34
N SER A 77 36.94 -33.24 7.49
CA SER A 77 36.35 -33.45 8.81
C SER A 77 35.31 -32.37 9.16
N ASN A 78 35.51 -31.16 8.62
CA ASN A 78 34.64 -30.02 8.89
C ASN A 78 33.97 -29.55 7.60
N ARG A 79 32.65 -29.75 7.54
CA ARG A 79 31.78 -29.22 6.48
C ARG A 79 31.19 -27.91 6.98
N LEU A 80 31.29 -26.88 6.15
CA LEU A 80 30.71 -25.58 6.40
C LEU A 80 29.47 -25.44 5.52
N TRP A 81 28.30 -25.38 6.15
CA TRP A 81 27.01 -25.30 5.48
C TRP A 81 26.56 -23.84 5.45
N GLN A 82 26.29 -23.34 4.25
CA GLN A 82 25.59 -22.06 4.05
C GLN A 82 24.10 -22.30 4.24
N VAL A 83 23.50 -21.51 5.12
CA VAL A 83 22.08 -21.54 5.44
C VAL A 83 21.48 -20.20 4.98
N GLU A 84 20.34 -20.28 4.32
CA GLU A 84 19.50 -19.14 3.94
C GLU A 84 18.11 -19.38 4.56
N CYS A 85 17.58 -18.36 5.22
CA CYS A 85 16.32 -18.37 5.93
C CYS A 85 15.45 -17.22 5.46
N ASP A 86 14.16 -17.48 5.38
CA ASP A 86 13.10 -16.49 5.20
C ASP A 86 12.39 -16.30 6.54
N ASP A 87 11.91 -15.10 6.86
CA ASP A 87 11.12 -14.85 8.06
C ASP A 87 9.79 -15.63 8.04
N TYR A 88 8.99 -15.49 9.11
CA TYR A 88 7.72 -16.20 9.20
C TYR A 88 6.63 -15.71 8.22
N THR A 89 6.87 -14.68 7.41
CA THR A 89 5.88 -14.20 6.45
C THR A 89 5.53 -15.28 5.43
N ASP A 90 6.48 -16.14 5.04
CA ASP A 90 6.22 -17.28 4.14
C ASP A 90 5.17 -18.27 4.68
N ARG A 91 5.11 -18.43 6.00
CA ARG A 91 4.19 -19.35 6.69
C ARG A 91 2.76 -18.82 6.76
N VAL A 92 2.57 -17.53 6.55
CA VAL A 92 1.22 -16.93 6.45
C VAL A 92 0.46 -17.52 5.26
N ASP A 93 1.16 -17.89 4.19
CA ASP A 93 0.56 -18.32 2.92
C ASP A 93 0.39 -19.83 2.76
N GLN A 94 0.46 -20.59 3.86
CA GLN A 94 0.33 -22.05 3.85
C GLN A 94 -1.08 -22.56 3.51
N LYS A 95 -2.11 -21.72 3.63
CA LYS A 95 -3.50 -22.06 3.32
C LYS A 95 -4.08 -21.05 2.34
N LEU A 96 -5.20 -21.40 1.70
CA LEU A 96 -5.94 -20.52 0.80
C LEU A 96 -7.24 -20.05 1.46
N VAL A 97 -7.48 -18.75 1.42
CA VAL A 97 -8.68 -18.07 1.89
C VAL A 97 -9.81 -18.28 0.88
N VAL A 98 -10.96 -18.73 1.38
CA VAL A 98 -12.21 -18.89 0.62
C VAL A 98 -13.34 -18.35 1.50
N GLU A 99 -13.61 -17.06 1.39
CA GLU A 99 -14.57 -16.34 2.24
C GLU A 99 -15.19 -15.16 1.48
N THR A 100 -16.41 -14.80 1.88
CA THR A 100 -17.09 -13.57 1.47
C THR A 100 -17.46 -12.79 2.72
N TYR A 101 -17.17 -11.50 2.74
CA TYR A 101 -17.50 -10.60 3.84
C TYR A 101 -18.34 -9.44 3.33
N GLU A 102 -19.39 -9.09 4.06
CA GLU A 102 -20.32 -8.00 3.74
C GLU A 102 -20.55 -7.15 4.99
N ASP A 103 -20.52 -5.83 4.84
CA ASP A 103 -20.73 -4.83 5.91
C ASP A 103 -19.91 -5.09 7.20
N GLN A 104 -18.64 -5.49 7.06
CA GLN A 104 -17.75 -5.77 8.18
C GLN A 104 -16.56 -4.81 8.27
N PRO A 105 -16.12 -4.44 9.50
CA PRO A 105 -14.90 -3.66 9.67
C PRO A 105 -13.68 -4.48 9.24
N ALA A 106 -12.74 -3.84 8.54
CA ALA A 106 -11.60 -4.53 7.95
C ALA A 106 -10.71 -5.23 9.01
N ASP A 107 -10.63 -4.70 10.23
CA ASP A 107 -9.87 -5.35 11.31
C ASP A 107 -10.54 -6.63 11.82
N ALA A 108 -11.88 -6.73 11.76
CA ALA A 108 -12.59 -7.97 12.07
C ALA A 108 -12.38 -9.03 10.98
N ILE A 109 -12.47 -8.62 9.70
CA ILE A 109 -12.16 -9.49 8.56
C ILE A 109 -10.73 -10.04 8.68
N PHE A 110 -9.76 -9.16 8.97
CA PHE A 110 -8.36 -9.53 9.13
C PHE A 110 -8.17 -10.55 10.26
N ARG A 111 -8.78 -10.34 11.44
CA ARG A 111 -8.72 -11.29 12.57
C ARG A 111 -9.29 -12.66 12.20
N ASP A 112 -10.41 -12.68 11.49
CA ASP A 112 -11.06 -13.92 11.06
C ASP A 112 -10.16 -14.72 10.11
N ILE A 113 -9.57 -14.05 9.11
CA ILE A 113 -8.64 -14.68 8.17
C ILE A 113 -7.42 -15.24 8.92
N VAL A 114 -6.78 -14.46 9.80
CA VAL A 114 -5.64 -14.94 10.59
C VAL A 114 -6.02 -16.16 11.42
N SER A 115 -7.15 -16.11 12.11
CA SER A 115 -7.58 -17.22 12.98
C SER A 115 -7.89 -18.51 12.22
N LYS A 116 -8.46 -18.43 11.01
CA LYS A 116 -8.83 -19.61 10.20
C LYS A 116 -7.68 -20.14 9.35
N TYR A 117 -6.91 -19.23 8.75
CA TYR A 117 -5.98 -19.55 7.65
C TYR A 117 -4.50 -19.44 8.03
N CYS A 118 -4.13 -18.80 9.13
CA CYS A 118 -2.72 -18.59 9.54
C CYS A 118 -2.38 -19.33 10.86
N PRO A 119 -2.30 -20.68 10.86
CA PRO A 119 -2.05 -21.43 12.08
C PRO A 119 -0.67 -21.13 12.68
N GLY A 120 -0.61 -20.93 13.99
CA GLY A 120 0.63 -20.62 14.71
C GLY A 120 0.97 -19.13 14.78
N PHE A 121 0.13 -18.25 14.21
CA PHE A 121 0.23 -16.81 14.37
C PHE A 121 -0.74 -16.28 15.42
N THR A 122 -0.38 -15.17 16.04
CA THR A 122 -1.25 -14.45 16.98
C THR A 122 -1.75 -13.13 16.41
N VAL A 123 -2.90 -12.69 16.89
CA VAL A 123 -3.60 -11.45 16.46
C VAL A 123 -3.34 -10.25 17.38
N LYS A 124 -2.31 -10.34 18.25
CA LYS A 124 -2.03 -9.29 19.27
C LYS A 124 -1.71 -7.93 18.68
N GLY A 125 -1.13 -7.90 17.48
CA GLY A 125 -0.74 -6.67 16.80
C GLY A 125 -1.87 -5.98 16.03
N ILE A 126 -3.04 -6.61 15.89
CA ILE A 126 -4.16 -6.04 15.12
C ILE A 126 -4.84 -4.94 15.94
N ARG A 127 -4.88 -3.72 15.39
CA ARG A 127 -5.57 -2.56 15.95
C ARG A 127 -7.06 -2.58 15.58
N ALA A 128 -7.89 -1.97 16.44
CA ALA A 128 -9.32 -1.82 16.18
C ALA A 128 -9.61 -0.48 15.51
N GLY A 129 -10.80 -0.34 14.92
CA GLY A 129 -11.28 0.91 14.34
C GLY A 129 -10.90 1.09 12.87
N ALA A 130 -10.71 -0.02 12.14
CA ALA A 130 -10.55 0.04 10.71
C ALA A 130 -11.89 0.37 10.02
N PRO A 131 -11.88 1.04 8.86
CA PRO A 131 -13.09 1.30 8.09
C PRO A 131 -13.90 0.04 7.76
N THR A 132 -15.21 0.20 7.65
CA THR A 132 -16.13 -0.85 7.19
C THR A 132 -15.99 -1.07 5.68
N ILE A 133 -15.95 -2.34 5.28
CA ILE A 133 -15.96 -2.78 3.89
C ILE A 133 -17.37 -3.27 3.56
N GLU A 134 -18.00 -2.67 2.55
CA GLU A 134 -19.35 -3.01 2.11
C GLU A 134 -19.42 -4.45 1.58
N SER A 135 -18.46 -4.84 0.73
CA SER A 135 -18.35 -6.22 0.23
C SER A 135 -16.92 -6.53 -0.23
N ILE A 136 -16.42 -7.73 0.10
CA ILE A 136 -15.16 -8.27 -0.42
C ILE A 136 -15.22 -9.80 -0.51
N VAL A 137 -14.64 -10.36 -1.57
CA VAL A 137 -14.66 -11.79 -1.87
C VAL A 137 -13.24 -12.28 -2.09
N PHE A 138 -12.86 -13.34 -1.37
CA PHE A 138 -11.58 -14.02 -1.55
C PHE A 138 -11.81 -15.42 -2.11
N ASN A 139 -11.31 -15.65 -3.33
CA ASN A 139 -11.45 -16.92 -4.04
C ASN A 139 -10.08 -17.61 -4.20
N TYR A 140 -9.81 -18.63 -3.37
CA TYR A 140 -8.56 -19.40 -3.36
C TYR A 140 -7.31 -18.51 -3.33
N ARG A 141 -7.33 -17.46 -2.50
CA ARG A 141 -6.23 -16.49 -2.40
C ARG A 141 -5.34 -16.77 -1.20
N GLN A 142 -4.06 -16.42 -1.32
CA GLN A 142 -3.14 -16.47 -0.18
C GLN A 142 -3.55 -15.41 0.87
N PRO A 143 -3.45 -15.69 2.18
CA PRO A 143 -3.73 -14.71 3.21
C PRO A 143 -2.96 -13.40 3.05
N SER A 144 -1.67 -13.43 2.67
CA SER A 144 -0.89 -12.21 2.40
C SER A 144 -1.50 -11.34 1.30
N ASP A 145 -2.00 -11.97 0.24
CA ASP A 145 -2.71 -11.33 -0.86
C ASP A 145 -4.05 -10.71 -0.41
N CYS A 146 -4.80 -11.43 0.44
CA CYS A 146 -6.02 -10.91 1.05
C CYS A 146 -5.74 -9.70 1.94
N PHE A 147 -4.70 -9.78 2.78
CA PHE A 147 -4.26 -8.70 3.65
C PHE A 147 -3.82 -7.47 2.87
N LYS A 148 -3.07 -7.69 1.79
CA LYS A 148 -2.68 -6.63 0.88
C LYS A 148 -3.89 -5.94 0.25
N GLU A 149 -4.87 -6.70 -0.24
CA GLU A 149 -6.10 -6.13 -0.80
C GLU A 149 -6.89 -5.31 0.23
N LEU A 150 -7.02 -5.80 1.46
CA LEU A 150 -7.65 -5.05 2.56
C LEU A 150 -6.89 -3.74 2.84
N CYS A 151 -5.56 -3.81 2.93
CA CYS A 151 -4.70 -2.66 3.12
C CYS A 151 -4.82 -1.63 1.99
N ASP A 152 -4.83 -2.09 0.75
CA ASP A 152 -4.98 -1.24 -0.44
C ASP A 152 -6.34 -0.52 -0.40
N TYR A 153 -7.41 -1.21 0.01
CA TYR A 153 -8.75 -0.65 0.09
C TYR A 153 -8.90 0.45 1.15
N ILE A 154 -8.34 0.27 2.35
CA ILE A 154 -8.56 1.18 3.50
C ILE A 154 -7.36 2.09 3.83
N GLY A 155 -6.22 1.88 3.18
CA GLY A 155 -4.98 2.62 3.45
C GLY A 155 -4.28 2.26 4.77
N TRP A 156 -4.42 1.03 5.22
CA TRP A 156 -3.74 0.49 6.41
C TRP A 156 -2.55 -0.38 6.02
N HIS A 157 -1.77 -0.86 6.99
CA HIS A 157 -0.63 -1.74 6.79
C HIS A 157 -0.68 -2.98 7.67
N TRP A 158 0.01 -4.03 7.25
CA TRP A 158 0.25 -5.23 8.04
C TRP A 158 1.73 -5.63 8.04
N MET A 159 2.15 -6.35 9.09
CA MET A 159 3.48 -6.93 9.22
C MET A 159 3.47 -8.14 10.15
N VAL A 160 4.48 -9.00 10.01
CA VAL A 160 4.73 -10.15 10.89
C VAL A 160 5.99 -9.86 11.70
N ASP A 161 5.92 -10.01 13.02
CA ASP A 161 7.13 -9.94 13.85
C ASP A 161 7.81 -11.31 13.99
N TYR A 162 9.06 -11.31 14.47
CA TYR A 162 9.82 -12.54 14.71
C TYR A 162 9.29 -13.37 15.90
N GLN A 163 8.18 -12.98 16.52
CA GLN A 163 7.46 -13.71 17.56
C GLN A 163 6.14 -14.30 17.04
N GLN A 164 5.94 -14.28 15.71
CA GLN A 164 4.73 -14.77 15.02
C GLN A 164 3.47 -14.01 15.43
N ASN A 165 3.58 -12.74 15.82
CA ASN A 165 2.43 -11.86 15.95
C ASN A 165 2.23 -11.10 14.64
N ILE A 166 1.01 -11.14 14.13
CA ILE A 166 0.61 -10.33 12.98
C ILE A 166 0.06 -9.01 13.51
N SER A 167 0.58 -7.92 12.95
CA SER A 167 0.12 -6.57 13.21
C SER A 167 -0.65 -6.03 12.03
N PHE A 168 -1.69 -5.26 12.31
CA PHE A 168 -2.53 -4.57 11.32
C PHE A 168 -2.96 -3.23 11.90
N PHE A 169 -2.58 -2.13 11.26
CA PHE A 169 -2.63 -0.79 11.84
C PHE A 169 -2.68 0.32 10.77
N SER A 170 -3.08 1.54 11.14
CA SER A 170 -3.17 2.66 10.20
C SER A 170 -1.78 3.18 9.79
N ALA A 171 -1.67 3.79 8.60
CA ALA A 171 -0.41 4.39 8.16
C ALA A 171 0.14 5.48 9.11
N ASP A 172 -0.73 6.11 9.90
CA ASP A 172 -0.32 7.11 10.90
C ASP A 172 0.50 6.48 12.05
N GLU A 173 0.31 5.19 12.34
CA GLU A 173 1.10 4.45 13.34
C GLU A 173 2.48 4.01 12.80
N LEU A 174 2.75 4.12 11.49
CA LEU A 174 4.11 3.90 10.94
C LEU A 174 5.12 4.95 11.41
N VAL A 175 4.65 6.07 11.97
CA VAL A 175 5.48 7.20 12.40
C VAL A 175 6.20 6.84 13.73
N GLN A 176 7.11 5.87 13.68
CA GLN A 176 8.00 5.58 14.80
C GLN A 176 9.33 6.31 14.62
N PRO A 177 9.80 7.08 15.62
CA PRO A 177 11.09 7.73 15.51
C PRO A 177 12.23 6.69 15.49
N ALA A 178 13.20 6.90 14.63
CA ALA A 178 14.45 6.15 14.64
C ALA A 178 15.20 6.34 15.97
N PRO A 179 16.04 5.37 16.39
CA PRO A 179 16.74 5.41 17.68
C PRO A 179 17.81 6.52 17.77
N LEU A 180 18.14 7.18 16.65
CA LEU A 180 19.16 8.21 16.59
C LEU A 180 18.83 9.25 15.52
N LYS A 181 18.96 10.53 15.87
CA LYS A 181 19.06 11.65 14.92
C LYS A 181 20.47 11.76 14.35
N LEU A 182 20.60 11.88 13.03
CA LEU A 182 21.91 12.02 12.38
C LEU A 182 22.35 13.48 12.34
N VAL A 183 23.34 13.82 13.17
CA VAL A 183 23.95 15.17 13.25
C VAL A 183 25.45 15.10 13.02
N SER A 184 26.09 16.22 12.66
CA SER A 184 27.55 16.22 12.44
C SER A 184 28.29 15.78 13.72
N GLY A 185 29.22 14.82 13.57
CA GLY A 185 29.90 14.17 14.70
C GLY A 185 29.10 13.07 15.43
N GLY A 186 27.90 12.72 14.95
CA GLY A 186 27.06 11.67 15.53
C GLY A 186 27.62 10.25 15.42
N ARG A 187 26.95 9.29 16.08
CA ARG A 187 27.36 7.87 16.15
C ARG A 187 27.00 7.07 14.89
N PHE A 188 27.47 7.49 13.73
CA PHE A 188 27.30 6.81 12.45
C PHE A 188 28.51 7.03 11.53
N ARG A 189 28.65 6.21 10.50
CA ARG A 189 29.73 6.27 9.51
C ARG A 189 29.23 5.91 8.12
N SER A 190 30.11 6.01 7.13
CA SER A 190 29.86 5.56 5.74
C SER A 190 28.61 6.16 5.09
N MET A 191 28.24 7.40 5.47
CA MET A 191 27.05 8.08 4.96
C MET A 191 27.17 8.35 3.46
N LYS A 192 26.16 7.93 2.71
CA LYS A 192 26.00 8.13 1.27
C LYS A 192 24.57 8.58 1.01
N TYR A 193 24.38 9.46 0.03
CA TYR A 193 23.05 9.81 -0.43
C TYR A 193 23.07 10.20 -1.92
N THR A 194 21.91 10.15 -2.53
CA THR A 194 21.66 10.61 -3.89
C THR A 194 20.33 11.34 -3.88
N ILE A 195 20.32 12.51 -4.52
CA ILE A 195 19.12 13.29 -4.76
C ILE A 195 18.75 13.11 -6.22
N ASP A 196 17.57 12.57 -6.48
CA ASP A 196 17.01 12.43 -7.80
C ASP A 196 15.94 13.50 -8.03
N THR A 197 16.21 14.38 -9.00
CA THR A 197 15.32 15.46 -9.43
C THR A 197 14.52 15.09 -10.69
N GLN A 198 14.65 13.87 -11.22
CA GLN A 198 13.89 13.46 -12.38
C GLN A 198 12.38 13.46 -12.07
N GLY A 199 11.62 14.19 -12.88
CA GLY A 199 10.18 14.34 -12.72
C GLY A 199 9.75 15.29 -11.61
N LEU A 200 10.69 15.98 -10.95
CA LEU A 200 10.42 17.05 -9.98
C LEU A 200 9.60 18.15 -10.65
N ARG A 201 8.49 18.53 -10.02
CA ARG A 201 7.60 19.60 -10.47
C ARG A 201 6.91 20.22 -9.26
N ASN A 202 7.34 21.43 -8.92
CA ASN A 202 6.86 22.20 -7.78
C ASN A 202 6.11 23.48 -8.21
N ARG A 203 5.85 23.62 -9.51
CA ARG A 203 4.85 24.50 -10.10
C ARG A 203 4.12 23.75 -11.22
N VAL A 204 2.80 23.68 -11.13
CA VAL A 204 1.97 22.92 -12.06
C VAL A 204 0.91 23.84 -12.64
N TYR A 205 0.92 23.97 -13.95
CA TYR A 205 -0.13 24.59 -14.74
C TYR A 205 -1.15 23.51 -15.11
N VAL A 206 -2.45 23.79 -14.97
CA VAL A 206 -3.51 22.88 -15.39
C VAL A 206 -4.34 23.59 -16.45
N ARG A 207 -4.43 22.98 -17.62
CA ARG A 207 -5.30 23.37 -18.73
C ARG A 207 -6.42 22.35 -18.83
N GLY A 208 -7.59 22.74 -18.34
CA GLY A 208 -8.81 21.96 -18.40
C GLY A 208 -9.59 22.18 -19.69
N GLY A 209 -10.86 21.75 -19.67
CA GLY A 209 -11.82 22.04 -20.72
C GLY A 209 -12.35 23.47 -20.61
N THR A 210 -13.64 23.66 -20.89
CA THR A 210 -14.31 24.95 -20.73
C THR A 210 -15.29 24.92 -19.56
N MET A 211 -15.49 26.08 -18.93
CA MET A 211 -16.57 26.32 -17.98
C MET A 211 -17.42 27.51 -18.43
N LEU A 212 -18.63 27.63 -17.89
CA LEU A 212 -19.46 28.81 -18.14
C LEU A 212 -18.94 29.99 -17.31
N SER A 213 -18.82 31.15 -17.96
CA SER A 213 -18.54 32.42 -17.32
C SER A 213 -19.65 32.84 -16.35
N ASP A 214 -19.37 33.85 -15.53
CA ASP A 214 -20.42 34.66 -14.93
C ASP A 214 -21.30 35.33 -16.01
N PHE A 215 -22.48 35.78 -15.61
CA PHE A 215 -23.36 36.51 -16.53
C PHE A 215 -22.67 37.77 -17.06
N PHE A 216 -22.50 37.81 -18.37
CA PHE A 216 -21.97 38.95 -19.11
C PHE A 216 -23.11 39.71 -19.77
N THR A 217 -23.12 41.04 -19.61
CA THR A 217 -24.12 41.92 -20.20
C THR A 217 -23.50 42.71 -21.35
N TYR A 218 -24.06 42.54 -22.55
CA TYR A 218 -23.73 43.29 -23.75
C TYR A 218 -24.85 44.28 -24.08
N GLU A 219 -24.54 45.58 -24.13
CA GLU A 219 -25.52 46.62 -24.40
C GLU A 219 -25.16 47.47 -25.61
N ILE A 220 -26.16 47.76 -26.43
CA ILE A 220 -26.05 48.68 -27.55
C ILE A 220 -27.27 49.60 -27.62
N LYS A 221 -27.14 50.69 -28.38
CA LYS A 221 -28.28 51.55 -28.77
C LYS A 221 -28.79 51.11 -30.15
N SER A 222 -30.08 50.88 -30.26
CA SER A 222 -30.72 50.57 -31.55
C SER A 222 -30.55 51.74 -32.54
N ASP A 223 -30.31 51.42 -33.80
CA ASP A 223 -30.23 52.38 -34.90
C ASP A 223 -31.59 52.65 -35.56
N GLY A 224 -32.65 51.92 -35.16
CA GLY A 224 -33.98 52.02 -35.74
C GLY A 224 -34.23 51.12 -36.96
N THR A 225 -33.18 50.49 -37.51
CA THR A 225 -33.25 49.74 -38.78
C THR A 225 -32.76 48.30 -38.70
N ALA A 226 -31.77 48.04 -37.85
CA ALA A 226 -31.21 46.70 -37.68
C ALA A 226 -32.27 45.73 -37.17
N ARG A 227 -32.24 44.51 -37.73
CA ARG A 227 -33.06 43.37 -37.31
C ARG A 227 -32.23 42.18 -36.83
N THR A 228 -30.91 42.28 -36.92
CA THR A 228 -29.97 41.22 -36.52
C THR A 228 -28.80 41.88 -35.79
N TRP A 229 -28.41 41.28 -34.67
CA TRP A 229 -27.36 41.79 -33.80
C TRP A 229 -26.38 40.68 -33.46
N ILE A 230 -25.10 40.91 -33.78
CA ILE A 230 -24.02 39.95 -33.53
C ILE A 230 -23.59 40.06 -32.07
N LEU A 231 -23.45 38.91 -31.42
CA LEU A 231 -22.95 38.75 -30.06
C LEU A 231 -21.44 38.49 -30.09
N PRO A 232 -20.67 39.04 -29.14
CA PRO A 232 -19.23 38.85 -29.11
C PRO A 232 -18.81 37.40 -28.78
N HIS A 233 -19.67 36.64 -28.09
CA HIS A 233 -19.40 35.26 -27.67
C HIS A 233 -20.59 34.35 -27.97
N GLN A 234 -20.33 33.04 -27.98
CA GLN A 234 -21.39 32.03 -28.09
C GLN A 234 -22.23 32.06 -26.79
N PRO A 235 -23.53 32.38 -26.88
CA PRO A 235 -24.34 32.61 -25.69
C PRO A 235 -24.93 31.31 -25.12
N HIS A 236 -24.87 31.17 -23.81
CA HIS A 236 -25.61 30.20 -23.00
C HIS A 236 -26.52 30.93 -22.02
N GLU A 237 -27.68 30.37 -21.71
CA GLU A 237 -28.66 30.98 -20.79
C GLU A 237 -28.99 32.45 -21.17
N LEU A 238 -29.19 32.72 -22.46
CA LEU A 238 -29.44 34.07 -22.96
C LEU A 238 -30.74 34.65 -22.42
N SER A 239 -30.64 35.84 -21.83
CA SER A 239 -31.75 36.73 -21.54
C SER A 239 -31.62 38.01 -22.38
N PHE A 240 -32.75 38.54 -22.83
CA PHE A 240 -32.80 39.67 -23.74
C PHE A 240 -33.78 40.72 -23.24
N THR A 241 -33.35 41.98 -23.24
CA THR A 241 -34.21 43.11 -22.87
C THR A 241 -34.17 44.21 -23.92
N VAL A 242 -35.32 44.82 -24.15
CA VAL A 242 -35.50 45.97 -25.04
C VAL A 242 -36.10 47.10 -24.21
N GLY A 243 -35.35 48.20 -24.05
CA GLY A 243 -35.75 49.31 -23.19
C GLY A 243 -35.90 48.92 -21.71
N GLY A 244 -35.18 47.89 -21.25
CA GLY A 244 -35.28 47.36 -19.88
C GLY A 244 -36.44 46.38 -19.66
N ILE A 245 -37.23 46.06 -20.68
CA ILE A 245 -38.31 45.08 -20.60
C ILE A 245 -37.78 43.74 -21.12
N SER A 246 -37.90 42.69 -20.31
CA SER A 246 -37.54 41.32 -20.71
C SER A 246 -38.47 40.81 -21.82
N VAL A 247 -37.89 40.23 -22.85
CA VAL A 247 -38.59 39.68 -24.01
C VAL A 247 -38.19 38.21 -24.20
N SER A 248 -39.12 37.39 -24.69
CA SER A 248 -38.84 35.99 -24.97
C SER A 248 -37.96 35.83 -26.21
N VAL A 249 -37.04 34.87 -26.16
CA VAL A 249 -36.13 34.53 -27.26
C VAL A 249 -36.23 33.03 -27.50
N GLY A 250 -36.55 32.63 -28.73
CA GLY A 250 -36.51 31.24 -29.17
C GLY A 250 -35.17 30.88 -29.83
N ILE A 251 -34.91 29.61 -30.06
CA ILE A 251 -33.72 29.12 -30.76
C ILE A 251 -34.03 29.00 -32.25
N GLU A 252 -33.24 29.68 -33.09
CA GLU A 252 -33.41 29.63 -34.54
C GLU A 252 -33.22 28.21 -35.07
N ASN A 253 -34.09 27.79 -36.00
CA ASN A 253 -34.15 26.43 -36.59
C ASN A 253 -34.56 25.32 -35.62
N VAL A 254 -34.95 25.64 -34.39
CA VAL A 254 -35.49 24.69 -33.40
C VAL A 254 -36.90 25.11 -33.01
N ASP A 255 -37.06 26.35 -32.56
CA ASP A 255 -38.35 26.91 -32.18
C ASP A 255 -39.07 27.50 -33.40
N LYS A 256 -40.40 27.52 -33.35
CA LYS A 256 -41.22 28.15 -34.38
C LYS A 256 -41.12 29.67 -34.25
N GLU A 257 -40.74 30.33 -35.34
CA GLU A 257 -40.54 31.78 -35.38
C GLU A 257 -41.79 32.60 -35.01
N GLU A 258 -42.98 32.02 -35.18
CA GLU A 258 -44.27 32.62 -34.82
C GLU A 258 -44.48 32.71 -33.30
N ASP A 259 -43.87 31.83 -32.52
CA ASP A 259 -44.07 31.75 -31.06
C ASP A 259 -43.16 32.72 -30.28
N TYR A 260 -42.13 33.27 -30.94
CA TYR A 260 -41.11 34.11 -30.30
C TYR A 260 -40.89 35.43 -31.06
N PRO A 261 -40.81 36.57 -30.35
CA PRO A 261 -40.54 37.86 -30.98
C PRO A 261 -39.08 37.97 -31.48
N TYR A 262 -38.17 37.22 -30.88
CA TYR A 262 -36.75 37.18 -31.25
C TYR A 262 -36.25 35.74 -31.28
N LEU A 263 -35.26 35.48 -32.13
CA LEU A 263 -34.61 34.19 -32.26
C LEU A 263 -33.10 34.33 -32.10
N VAL A 264 -32.47 33.44 -31.34
CA VAL A 264 -31.01 33.35 -31.21
C VAL A 264 -30.46 32.25 -32.09
N ASN A 265 -29.38 32.54 -32.80
CA ASN A 265 -28.50 31.54 -33.38
C ASN A 265 -27.25 31.44 -32.52
N VAL A 266 -27.17 30.38 -31.71
CA VAL A 266 -26.07 30.18 -30.77
C VAL A 266 -24.75 29.98 -31.51
N GLN A 267 -24.77 29.23 -32.62
CA GLN A 267 -23.57 28.87 -33.39
C GLN A 267 -23.00 30.05 -34.16
N GLU A 268 -23.85 30.80 -34.86
CA GLU A 268 -23.48 32.00 -35.63
C GLU A 268 -23.42 33.28 -34.78
N LYS A 269 -23.70 33.15 -33.47
CA LYS A 269 -23.57 34.22 -32.46
C LYS A 269 -24.36 35.46 -32.81
N TYR A 270 -25.65 35.33 -33.11
CA TYR A 270 -26.51 36.50 -33.32
C TYR A 270 -27.91 36.31 -32.76
N VAL A 271 -28.59 37.43 -32.51
CA VAL A 271 -30.02 37.49 -32.24
C VAL A 271 -30.70 38.22 -33.39
N LYS A 272 -31.79 37.68 -33.91
CA LYS A 272 -32.61 38.28 -34.96
C LYS A 272 -34.04 38.55 -34.50
N ALA A 273 -34.65 39.62 -35.00
CA ALA A 273 -36.07 39.90 -34.82
C ALA A 273 -36.90 39.02 -35.75
N SER A 274 -37.89 38.32 -35.19
CA SER A 274 -38.87 37.55 -35.97
C SER A 274 -39.61 38.48 -36.94
N ASN A 275 -40.03 37.94 -38.09
CA ASN A 275 -40.73 38.71 -39.13
C ASN A 275 -42.02 39.40 -38.63
N GLN A 276 -42.59 38.93 -37.51
CA GLN A 276 -43.78 39.52 -36.88
C GLN A 276 -43.50 40.78 -36.05
N VAL A 277 -42.23 41.07 -35.72
CA VAL A 277 -41.86 42.20 -34.85
C VAL A 277 -41.34 43.37 -35.68
N ALA A 278 -41.82 44.57 -35.37
CA ALA A 278 -41.32 45.82 -35.96
C ALA A 278 -39.87 46.11 -35.54
N THR A 279 -39.16 46.98 -36.26
CA THR A 279 -37.81 47.37 -35.84
C THR A 279 -37.84 48.10 -34.50
N ILE A 280 -36.80 47.91 -33.69
CA ILE A 280 -36.67 48.56 -32.37
C ILE A 280 -36.38 50.05 -32.58
N PRO A 281 -37.13 50.99 -31.98
CA PRO A 281 -36.95 52.43 -32.18
C PRO A 281 -35.51 52.90 -31.95
N ALA A 282 -35.06 53.87 -32.75
CA ALA A 282 -33.72 54.43 -32.63
C ALA A 282 -33.50 55.02 -31.23
N GLY A 283 -32.34 54.73 -30.63
CA GLY A 283 -31.97 55.22 -29.29
C GLY A 283 -32.48 54.36 -28.12
N THR A 284 -33.35 53.37 -28.36
CA THR A 284 -33.72 52.37 -27.35
C THR A 284 -32.50 51.52 -26.99
N THR A 285 -32.26 51.31 -25.68
CA THR A 285 -31.21 50.40 -25.21
C THR A 285 -31.65 48.96 -25.44
N ILE A 286 -30.77 48.18 -26.06
CA ILE A 286 -30.90 46.75 -26.27
C ILE A 286 -29.81 46.09 -25.43
N SER A 287 -30.17 45.10 -24.62
CA SER A 287 -29.25 44.45 -23.68
C SER A 287 -29.43 42.94 -23.68
N TRP A 288 -28.32 42.22 -23.85
CA TRP A 288 -28.25 40.76 -23.78
C TRP A 288 -27.42 40.37 -22.57
N THR A 289 -27.97 39.56 -21.68
CA THR A 289 -27.26 39.00 -20.53
C THR A 289 -27.19 37.49 -20.68
N TYR A 290 -25.98 36.93 -20.75
CA TYR A 290 -25.74 35.51 -21.03
C TYR A 290 -24.38 35.06 -20.48
N LYS A 291 -24.18 33.74 -20.40
CA LYS A 291 -22.87 33.13 -20.07
C LYS A 291 -22.19 32.64 -21.34
N TYR A 292 -20.87 32.55 -21.32
CA TYR A 292 -20.09 32.01 -22.45
C TYR A 292 -18.99 31.08 -21.96
N ASP A 293 -18.49 30.22 -22.84
CA ASP A 293 -17.41 29.29 -22.53
C ASP A 293 -16.10 30.05 -22.30
N VAL A 294 -15.45 29.76 -21.17
CA VAL A 294 -14.09 30.22 -20.83
C VAL A 294 -13.20 29.02 -20.54
N ASP A 295 -11.95 29.08 -20.98
CA ASP A 295 -10.97 28.02 -20.74
C ASP A 295 -10.66 27.91 -19.24
N VAL A 296 -10.67 26.69 -18.71
CA VAL A 296 -10.24 26.41 -17.34
C VAL A 296 -8.72 26.38 -17.29
N ILE A 297 -8.11 27.45 -16.82
CA ILE A 297 -6.65 27.54 -16.65
C ILE A 297 -6.35 27.92 -15.20
N THR A 298 -5.61 27.08 -14.50
CA THR A 298 -5.13 27.36 -13.15
C THR A 298 -3.64 27.02 -13.00
N MET A 299 -3.03 27.52 -11.94
CA MET A 299 -1.64 27.27 -11.60
C MET A 299 -1.54 27.12 -10.09
N VAL A 300 -0.90 26.04 -9.67
CA VAL A 300 -0.60 25.74 -8.26
C VAL A 300 0.89 25.57 -8.09
N GLU A 301 1.41 25.92 -6.91
CA GLU A 301 2.84 25.80 -6.62
C GLU A 301 3.14 25.49 -5.15
N ASP A 302 4.29 24.85 -4.93
CA ASP A 302 4.85 24.55 -3.60
C ASP A 302 6.05 25.46 -3.33
N LEU A 303 5.79 26.59 -2.68
CA LEU A 303 6.81 27.59 -2.33
C LEU A 303 7.83 27.07 -1.31
N GLU A 304 7.46 26.14 -0.42
CA GLU A 304 8.38 25.58 0.56
C GLU A 304 9.43 24.70 -0.12
N SER A 305 8.99 23.85 -1.07
CA SER A 305 9.87 23.07 -1.92
C SER A 305 10.83 23.97 -2.72
N GLN A 306 10.33 25.00 -3.38
CA GLN A 306 11.15 25.94 -4.18
C GLN A 306 12.24 26.60 -3.33
N GLN A 307 11.91 27.05 -2.12
CA GLN A 307 12.87 27.67 -1.19
C GLN A 307 13.97 26.70 -0.75
N LYS A 308 13.63 25.43 -0.44
CA LYS A 308 14.63 24.43 -0.04
C LYS A 308 15.50 23.99 -1.19
N LEU A 309 14.95 23.84 -2.39
CA LEU A 309 15.73 23.53 -3.59
C LEU A 309 16.69 24.66 -3.92
N THR A 310 16.24 25.91 -3.81
CA THR A 310 17.10 27.10 -3.96
C THR A 310 18.28 27.07 -2.98
N ALA A 311 18.04 26.69 -1.72
CA ALA A 311 19.08 26.59 -0.70
C ALA A 311 20.11 25.48 -0.99
N VAL A 312 19.71 24.38 -1.64
CA VAL A 312 20.58 23.22 -1.92
C VAL A 312 21.30 23.34 -3.26
N GLN A 313 20.61 23.77 -4.32
CA GLN A 313 21.11 23.75 -5.70
C GLN A 313 21.51 25.13 -6.23
N GLY A 314 21.08 26.21 -5.57
CA GLY A 314 21.10 27.56 -6.14
C GLY A 314 20.02 27.76 -7.21
N GLY A 315 19.96 28.95 -7.81
CA GLY A 315 18.95 29.30 -8.81
C GLY A 315 17.63 29.81 -8.19
N ASP A 316 16.51 29.59 -8.88
CA ASP A 316 15.16 29.94 -8.41
C ASP A 316 14.42 28.74 -7.78
N GLY A 317 14.95 27.52 -7.92
CA GLY A 317 14.37 26.31 -7.37
C GLY A 317 13.05 25.90 -8.01
N VAL A 318 12.69 26.47 -9.17
CA VAL A 318 11.39 26.26 -9.82
C VAL A 318 11.49 25.14 -10.88
N TYR A 319 10.56 24.20 -10.80
CA TYR A 319 10.40 23.10 -11.75
C TYR A 319 8.95 23.04 -12.22
N GLU A 320 8.73 23.31 -13.51
CA GLU A 320 7.41 23.51 -14.08
C GLU A 320 6.87 22.28 -14.81
N HIS A 321 5.56 22.06 -14.70
CA HIS A 321 4.83 21.05 -15.45
C HIS A 321 3.48 21.57 -15.93
N VAL A 322 2.95 20.98 -17.00
CA VAL A 322 1.60 21.26 -17.50
C VAL A 322 0.79 19.98 -17.56
N ILE A 323 -0.38 20.01 -16.93
CA ILE A 323 -1.42 18.98 -17.05
C ILE A 323 -2.43 19.50 -18.07
N THR A 324 -2.72 18.70 -19.09
CA THR A 324 -3.76 18.98 -20.07
C THR A 324 -4.83 17.90 -19.94
N ASP A 325 -6.02 18.27 -19.51
CA ASP A 325 -7.13 17.34 -19.31
C ASP A 325 -8.49 18.05 -19.52
N ASP A 326 -9.06 17.86 -20.71
CA ASP A 326 -10.32 18.49 -21.13
C ASP A 326 -11.54 18.06 -20.27
N SER A 327 -11.40 17.01 -19.45
CA SER A 327 -12.46 16.58 -18.53
C SER A 327 -12.60 17.48 -17.30
N LEU A 328 -11.59 18.30 -17.01
CA LEU A 328 -11.58 19.24 -15.89
C LEU A 328 -12.32 20.53 -16.29
N VAL A 329 -13.63 20.56 -16.02
CA VAL A 329 -14.54 21.66 -16.42
C VAL A 329 -14.83 22.67 -15.30
N THR A 330 -14.09 22.63 -14.19
CA THR A 330 -14.15 23.66 -13.14
C THR A 330 -12.76 23.99 -12.62
N ILE A 331 -12.60 25.21 -12.10
CA ILE A 331 -11.32 25.67 -11.52
C ILE A 331 -10.95 24.79 -10.31
N GLU A 332 -11.92 24.41 -9.48
CA GLU A 332 -11.68 23.60 -8.28
C GLU A 332 -11.20 22.18 -8.64
N ALA A 333 -11.77 21.58 -9.69
CA ALA A 333 -11.31 20.27 -10.18
C ALA A 333 -9.89 20.35 -10.74
N ALA A 334 -9.59 21.41 -11.49
CA ALA A 334 -8.25 21.67 -12.01
C ALA A 334 -7.23 21.94 -10.89
N GLU A 335 -7.61 22.70 -9.86
CA GLU A 335 -6.78 22.96 -8.68
C GLU A 335 -6.52 21.67 -7.89
N ALA A 336 -7.55 20.85 -7.67
CA ALA A 336 -7.42 19.56 -6.99
C ALA A 336 -6.46 18.61 -7.73
N ALA A 337 -6.54 18.57 -9.06
CA ALA A 337 -5.63 17.79 -9.90
C ALA A 337 -4.18 18.30 -9.80
N GLY A 338 -3.97 19.61 -9.89
CA GLY A 338 -2.66 20.22 -9.70
C GLY A 338 -2.06 19.94 -8.31
N ASN A 339 -2.87 20.08 -7.25
CA ASN A 339 -2.46 19.79 -5.88
C ASN A 339 -2.18 18.30 -5.63
N ALA A 340 -2.86 17.39 -6.34
CA ALA A 340 -2.51 15.97 -6.33
C ALA A 340 -1.13 15.72 -6.95
N ASP A 341 -0.85 16.35 -8.09
CA ASP A 341 0.44 16.22 -8.76
C ASP A 341 1.60 16.82 -7.96
N LEU A 342 1.40 17.98 -7.32
CA LEU A 342 2.36 18.58 -6.38
C LEU A 342 2.64 17.66 -5.19
N ARG A 343 1.62 17.10 -4.55
CA ARG A 343 1.82 16.15 -3.43
C ARG A 343 2.70 14.97 -3.83
N GLU A 344 2.60 14.54 -5.08
CA GLU A 344 3.38 13.42 -5.60
C GLU A 344 4.79 13.79 -6.08
N ASN A 345 5.00 15.01 -6.58
CA ASN A 345 6.19 15.31 -7.37
C ASN A 345 6.89 16.63 -7.01
N ALA A 346 6.36 17.41 -6.05
CA ALA A 346 6.96 18.68 -5.65
C ALA A 346 8.30 18.53 -4.95
N ASN A 347 8.63 17.34 -4.42
CA ASN A 347 9.84 17.14 -3.63
C ASN A 347 10.77 16.11 -4.28
N PRO A 348 12.10 16.37 -4.30
CA PRO A 348 13.05 15.44 -4.91
C PRO A 348 13.09 14.14 -4.12
N LYS A 349 13.33 13.03 -4.84
CA LYS A 349 13.48 11.71 -4.24
C LYS A 349 14.89 11.60 -3.68
N VAL A 350 15.00 11.43 -2.38
CA VAL A 350 16.28 11.21 -1.72
C VAL A 350 16.36 9.75 -1.34
N LYS A 351 17.50 9.13 -1.65
CA LYS A 351 17.86 7.81 -1.15
C LYS A 351 19.27 7.84 -0.61
N GLY A 352 19.55 7.08 0.44
CA GLY A 352 20.88 7.02 1.00
C GLY A 352 21.06 5.88 1.97
N SER A 353 22.27 5.78 2.48
CA SER A 353 22.65 4.73 3.41
C SER A 353 23.68 5.22 4.41
N PHE A 354 23.66 4.68 5.63
CA PHE A 354 24.73 4.85 6.60
C PHE A 354 24.92 3.59 7.42
N GLU A 355 26.02 3.54 8.19
CA GLU A 355 26.29 2.45 9.12
C GLU A 355 26.35 2.99 10.56
N THR A 356 25.82 2.23 11.51
CA THR A 356 25.86 2.58 12.94
C THR A 356 25.93 1.34 13.82
N GLU A 357 26.35 1.52 15.06
CA GLU A 357 26.37 0.49 16.11
C GLU A 357 25.37 0.85 17.23
N VAL A 358 24.49 1.82 16.98
CA VAL A 358 23.35 2.12 17.85
C VAL A 358 22.24 1.13 17.52
N ASN A 359 21.69 0.48 18.55
CA ASN A 359 20.67 -0.56 18.38
C ASN A 359 19.27 0.05 18.19
N GLY A 360 18.33 -0.78 17.73
CA GLY A 360 16.91 -0.42 17.63
C GLY A 360 16.45 0.08 16.27
N TRP A 361 17.26 -0.10 15.22
CA TRP A 361 16.86 0.23 13.84
C TRP A 361 15.96 -0.85 13.26
N GLN A 362 14.84 -0.41 12.70
CA GLN A 362 13.88 -1.26 12.01
C GLN A 362 13.34 -0.52 10.78
N PRO A 363 13.02 -1.24 9.68
CA PRO A 363 12.26 -0.65 8.58
C PRO A 363 10.95 -0.02 9.07
N GLY A 364 10.56 1.09 8.46
CA GLY A 364 9.35 1.85 8.82
C GLY A 364 9.61 3.02 9.75
N GLN A 365 10.76 3.07 10.42
CA GLN A 365 11.12 4.19 11.28
C GLN A 365 11.40 5.47 10.49
N LEU A 366 11.15 6.63 11.11
CA LEU A 366 11.52 7.93 10.58
C LEU A 366 12.84 8.40 11.17
N VAL A 367 13.84 8.55 10.31
CA VAL A 367 15.15 9.08 10.67
C VAL A 367 15.24 10.56 10.34
N GLU A 368 15.48 11.38 11.37
CA GLU A 368 15.78 12.78 11.20
C GLU A 368 17.28 12.96 10.92
N ILE A 369 17.60 13.68 9.84
CA ILE A 369 18.96 13.97 9.39
C ILE A 369 19.14 15.48 9.37
N SER A 370 20.17 15.97 10.05
CA SER A 370 20.55 17.39 10.09
C SER A 370 22.06 17.50 9.85
N LEU A 371 22.46 17.39 8.58
CA LEU A 371 23.83 17.46 8.11
C LEU A 371 23.97 18.59 7.08
N SER A 372 23.79 19.84 7.53
CA SER A 372 23.95 21.04 6.71
C SER A 372 25.34 21.11 6.08
N ASP A 373 26.37 20.64 6.80
CA ASP A 373 27.76 20.52 6.34
C ASP A 373 27.93 19.56 5.15
N ARG A 374 26.93 18.71 4.91
CA ARG A 374 26.90 17.73 3.81
C ARG A 374 25.70 17.92 2.89
N GLY A 375 24.98 19.05 3.00
CA GLY A 375 23.86 19.38 2.10
C GLY A 375 22.64 18.45 2.19
N ILE A 376 22.42 17.79 3.34
CA ILE A 376 21.24 16.94 3.56
C ILE A 376 20.58 17.27 4.90
N GLU A 377 19.33 17.71 4.81
CA GLU A 377 18.47 17.98 5.96
C GLU A 377 17.06 17.49 5.66
N GLY A 378 16.42 16.87 6.65
CA GLY A 378 15.05 16.39 6.52
C GLY A 378 14.78 15.15 7.36
N THR A 379 13.55 14.66 7.26
CA THR A 379 13.12 13.39 7.84
C THR A 379 12.88 12.38 6.74
N PHE A 380 13.48 11.20 6.84
CA PHE A 380 13.44 10.15 5.82
C PHE A 380 12.92 8.84 6.41
N LEU A 381 12.34 7.99 5.56
CA LEU A 381 11.85 6.68 5.96
C LEU A 381 12.97 5.65 5.88
N VAL A 382 13.16 4.87 6.94
CA VAL A 382 14.03 3.69 6.91
C VAL A 382 13.36 2.62 6.08
N GLN A 383 13.98 2.26 4.96
CA GLN A 383 13.43 1.32 3.98
C GLN A 383 14.04 -0.07 4.12
N LYS A 384 15.28 -0.17 4.59
CA LYS A 384 15.95 -1.46 4.76
C LYS A 384 17.01 -1.36 5.83
N VAL A 385 17.15 -2.41 6.62
CA VAL A 385 18.15 -2.52 7.68
C VAL A 385 18.86 -3.86 7.54
N THR A 386 20.17 -3.82 7.35
CA THR A 386 21.02 -5.01 7.41
C THR A 386 21.77 -5.03 8.74
N ILE A 387 21.71 -6.16 9.45
CA ILE A 387 22.35 -6.37 10.74
C ILE A 387 23.43 -7.43 10.58
N GLU A 388 24.65 -7.08 10.98
CA GLU A 388 25.83 -7.95 10.96
C GLU A 388 26.57 -7.86 12.30
N PRO A 389 27.18 -8.94 12.81
CA PRO A 389 28.06 -8.84 13.97
C PRO A 389 29.33 -8.05 13.59
N THR A 390 29.76 -7.10 14.44
CA THR A 390 31.01 -6.36 14.21
C THR A 390 32.21 -7.30 14.26
N ILE A 391 33.26 -6.98 13.49
CA ILE A 391 34.56 -7.68 13.53
C ILE A 391 35.07 -7.74 14.97
N GLY A 392 35.24 -8.94 15.52
CA GLY A 392 35.58 -9.17 16.94
C GLY A 392 34.38 -9.49 17.86
N GLY A 393 33.15 -9.45 17.34
CA GLY A 393 31.97 -10.14 17.85
C GLY A 393 31.28 -9.54 19.08
N LYS A 394 31.56 -8.28 19.45
CA LYS A 394 30.98 -7.67 20.67
C LYS A 394 29.78 -6.75 20.41
N LEU A 395 29.71 -6.13 19.23
CA LEU A 395 28.64 -5.21 18.85
C LEU A 395 27.93 -5.72 17.59
N TRP A 396 26.79 -5.10 17.29
CA TRP A 396 26.06 -5.29 16.05
C TRP A 396 26.24 -4.03 15.20
N THR A 397 26.50 -4.22 13.93
CA THR A 397 26.58 -3.14 12.94
C THR A 397 25.30 -3.17 12.13
N TYR A 398 24.61 -2.03 12.12
CA TYR A 398 23.40 -1.76 11.36
C TYR A 398 23.79 -0.95 10.13
N ARG A 399 23.59 -1.51 8.94
CA ARG A 399 23.58 -0.74 7.69
C ARG A 399 22.14 -0.37 7.39
N VAL A 400 21.85 0.91 7.44
CA VAL A 400 20.50 1.46 7.28
C VAL A 400 20.42 2.12 5.93
N GLU A 401 19.48 1.67 5.11
CA GLU A 401 19.09 2.32 3.87
C GLU A 401 17.79 3.09 4.11
N TYR A 402 17.81 4.38 3.77
CA TYR A 402 16.68 5.27 3.93
C TYR A 402 16.31 5.88 2.58
N GLY A 403 15.03 6.20 2.44
CA GLY A 403 14.51 6.84 1.27
C GLY A 403 13.27 7.66 1.59
N GLY A 404 12.92 8.55 0.68
CA GLY A 404 11.72 9.36 0.83
C GLY A 404 11.79 10.60 -0.03
N ARG A 405 10.80 11.46 0.16
CA ARG A 405 10.83 12.82 -0.37
C ARG A 405 11.49 13.74 0.66
N LEU A 406 12.14 14.80 0.18
CA LEU A 406 12.75 15.82 1.05
C LEU A 406 11.75 16.41 2.05
N LEU A 407 10.47 16.54 1.64
CA LEU A 407 9.33 16.96 2.45
C LEU A 407 8.10 16.09 2.20
N GLY A 408 7.14 16.15 3.13
CA GLY A 408 5.85 15.48 2.99
C GLY A 408 5.94 13.98 3.23
N ILE A 409 6.56 13.55 4.33
CA ILE A 409 6.69 12.12 4.65
C ILE A 409 5.33 11.43 4.80
N ALA A 410 4.33 12.14 5.34
CA ALA A 410 2.95 11.64 5.41
C ALA A 410 2.35 11.44 4.02
N ASP A 411 2.61 12.35 3.07
CA ASP A 411 2.17 12.21 1.67
C ASP A 411 3.01 11.19 0.90
N PHE A 412 4.26 10.96 1.28
CA PHE A 412 5.08 9.86 0.77
C PHE A 412 4.57 8.50 1.26
N LEU A 413 4.22 8.37 2.55
CA LEU A 413 3.60 7.17 3.11
C LEU A 413 2.22 6.92 2.46
N LYS A 414 1.38 7.95 2.36
CA LYS A 414 0.11 7.89 1.61
C LYS A 414 0.31 7.55 0.14
N ALA A 415 1.31 8.11 -0.53
CA ALA A 415 1.60 7.79 -1.93
C ALA A 415 2.18 6.38 -2.10
N LEU A 416 2.93 5.87 -1.12
CA LEU A 416 3.42 4.48 -1.11
C LEU A 416 2.25 3.51 -0.99
N VAL A 417 1.27 3.84 -0.13
CA VAL A 417 -0.03 3.16 -0.03
C VAL A 417 -0.81 3.28 -1.34
N SER A 418 -0.98 4.49 -1.88
CA SER A 418 -1.77 4.74 -3.09
C SER A 418 -1.13 4.18 -4.38
N ALA A 419 0.19 4.03 -4.44
CA ALA A 419 0.86 3.33 -5.52
C ALA A 419 0.52 1.82 -5.55
N GLN A 420 0.10 1.25 -4.43
CA GLN A 420 -0.39 -0.13 -4.35
C GLN A 420 -1.86 -0.26 -4.77
N GLN A 421 -2.65 0.82 -4.70
CA GLN A 421 -4.10 0.85 -4.97
C GLN A 421 -4.52 0.65 -6.45
N LYS A 422 -3.59 0.63 -7.41
CA LYS A 422 -3.94 0.48 -8.85
C LYS A 422 -4.15 -1.00 -9.23
N LYS A 423 -5.28 -1.62 -8.84
CA LYS A 423 -5.92 -2.70 -9.64
C LYS A 423 -7.34 -3.14 -9.21
N LYS A 424 -8.27 -2.88 -10.14
CA LYS A 424 -9.50 -3.60 -10.56
C LYS A 424 -10.68 -3.83 -9.60
N VAL A 425 -11.82 -3.31 -10.09
CA VAL A 425 -13.23 -3.57 -9.76
C VAL A 425 -13.59 -5.05 -10.01
N GLY A 426 -14.34 -5.63 -9.07
CA GLY A 426 -14.61 -7.06 -8.94
C GLY A 426 -15.59 -7.67 -9.95
N GLU A 427 -15.37 -8.95 -10.22
CA GLU A 427 -16.33 -9.87 -10.84
C GLU A 427 -16.92 -10.78 -9.75
N THR A 428 -18.21 -11.06 -9.83
CA THR A 428 -18.94 -11.90 -8.87
C THR A 428 -18.85 -13.37 -9.29
N GLU A 429 -18.13 -14.20 -8.52
CA GLU A 429 -18.07 -15.65 -8.74
C GLU A 429 -18.71 -16.43 -7.57
N LEU A 430 -19.41 -17.53 -7.89
CA LEU A 430 -20.04 -18.43 -6.92
C LEU A 430 -19.02 -19.48 -6.41
N LEU A 431 -18.93 -19.63 -5.09
CA LEU A 431 -17.91 -20.44 -4.41
C LEU A 431 -18.50 -21.70 -3.76
N HIS A 432 -17.83 -22.84 -3.96
CA HIS A 432 -18.13 -24.12 -3.30
C HIS A 432 -16.90 -24.65 -2.55
N LYS A 433 -17.04 -24.92 -1.25
CA LYS A 433 -15.99 -25.50 -0.39
C LYS A 433 -16.37 -26.94 -0.02
N PHE A 434 -15.60 -27.92 -0.47
CA PHE A 434 -15.76 -29.32 -0.09
C PHE A 434 -14.63 -29.73 0.86
N SER A 435 -14.98 -30.19 2.05
CA SER A 435 -14.05 -30.82 2.99
C SER A 435 -14.30 -32.32 2.98
N TYR A 436 -13.32 -33.12 2.57
CA TYR A 436 -13.37 -34.58 2.66
C TYR A 436 -12.44 -35.02 3.79
N GLY A 437 -13.00 -35.48 4.90
CA GLY A 437 -12.28 -36.19 5.95
C GLY A 437 -12.38 -37.69 5.73
N GLN A 438 -11.25 -38.39 5.73
CA GLN A 438 -11.25 -39.85 5.87
C GLN A 438 -11.27 -40.18 7.37
N ASP A 439 -12.43 -40.53 7.90
CA ASP A 439 -12.51 -41.20 9.20
C ASP A 439 -12.02 -42.63 9.03
N ALA A 440 -10.82 -42.92 9.54
CA ALA A 440 -10.33 -44.28 9.67
C ALA A 440 -11.11 -44.97 10.80
N VAL A 441 -12.23 -45.61 10.47
CA VAL A 441 -12.91 -46.54 11.38
C VAL A 441 -12.05 -47.80 11.46
N GLY A 442 -11.24 -47.90 12.52
CA GLY A 442 -10.57 -49.15 12.88
C GLY A 442 -11.60 -50.14 13.43
N ILE A 443 -11.96 -51.16 12.65
CA ILE A 443 -12.69 -52.32 13.15
C ILE A 443 -11.66 -53.27 13.75
N THR A 444 -11.73 -53.50 15.06
CA THR A 444 -10.98 -54.56 15.74
C THR A 444 -11.93 -55.70 16.10
N ASP A 445 -11.70 -56.89 15.55
CA ASP A 445 -12.33 -58.13 16.02
C ASP A 445 -11.56 -58.67 17.24
N GLU A 446 -12.26 -58.87 18.36
CA GLU A 446 -11.71 -59.53 19.55
C GLU A 446 -12.10 -61.02 19.52
N ILE A 447 -11.13 -61.91 19.27
CA ILE A 447 -11.30 -63.35 19.45
C ILE A 447 -10.88 -63.71 20.88
N GLN A 448 -11.84 -63.93 21.77
CA GLN A 448 -11.58 -64.56 23.07
C GLN A 448 -11.48 -66.07 22.92
N ALA A 449 -10.26 -66.60 22.86
CA ALA A 449 -10.00 -68.00 23.12
C ALA A 449 -9.70 -68.18 24.60
N VAL A 450 -10.59 -68.84 25.35
CA VAL A 450 -10.35 -69.25 26.74
C VAL A 450 -9.69 -70.64 26.72
N PRO A 451 -8.37 -70.77 26.98
CA PRO A 451 -7.76 -72.09 27.10
C PRO A 451 -8.24 -72.76 28.40
N ARG A 452 -8.88 -73.93 28.29
CA ARG A 452 -9.17 -74.78 29.46
C ARG A 452 -8.06 -75.82 29.64
N THR A 453 -7.56 -75.91 30.86
CA THR A 453 -6.56 -76.91 31.26
C THR A 453 -7.23 -78.17 31.78
N LEU A 454 -6.65 -79.34 31.46
CA LEU A 454 -7.03 -80.66 31.94
C LEU A 454 -7.07 -80.76 33.48
N PRO A 455 -7.85 -81.70 34.07
CA PRO A 455 -8.66 -82.74 33.42
C PRO A 455 -10.13 -82.35 33.20
N TYR A 456 -10.75 -82.92 32.17
CA TYR A 456 -12.18 -82.79 31.87
C TYR A 456 -13.04 -83.68 32.79
N ARG A 457 -14.23 -83.22 33.19
CA ARG A 457 -15.15 -83.99 34.05
C ARG A 457 -16.30 -84.59 33.24
N ILE A 458 -16.76 -85.77 33.65
CA ILE A 458 -17.91 -86.45 33.03
C ILE A 458 -19.16 -85.58 33.19
N GLY A 459 -19.76 -85.15 32.07
CA GLY A 459 -20.95 -84.29 32.04
C GLY A 459 -20.74 -82.95 31.31
N ASP A 460 -19.49 -82.59 30.99
CA ASP A 460 -19.21 -81.42 30.15
C ASP A 460 -19.71 -81.66 28.70
N PRO A 461 -20.27 -80.63 28.02
CA PRO A 461 -20.85 -80.75 26.68
C PRO A 461 -19.85 -81.24 25.60
N ASP A 462 -18.54 -81.09 25.85
CA ASP A 462 -17.46 -81.46 24.93
C ASP A 462 -16.62 -82.64 25.46
N ALA A 463 -17.12 -83.38 26.46
CA ALA A 463 -16.41 -84.53 27.03
C ALA A 463 -16.28 -85.68 26.02
N LEU A 464 -15.06 -85.91 25.52
CA LEU A 464 -14.72 -87.05 24.67
C LEU A 464 -14.45 -88.30 25.52
N ILE A 465 -15.13 -89.40 25.19
CA ILE A 465 -14.99 -90.71 25.88
C ILE A 465 -13.53 -91.18 25.77
N GLY A 466 -12.82 -91.21 26.91
CA GLY A 466 -11.43 -91.66 27.02
C GLY A 466 -10.45 -90.71 27.73
N PHE A 467 -10.85 -89.47 28.02
CA PHE A 467 -10.01 -88.45 28.69
C PHE A 467 -10.68 -87.76 29.90
N THR A 468 -11.52 -88.48 30.64
CA THR A 468 -12.26 -87.94 31.80
C THR A 468 -12.01 -88.77 33.06
N GLU A 469 -11.75 -88.11 34.20
CA GLU A 469 -11.69 -88.78 35.51
C GLU A 469 -13.10 -88.96 36.11
N VAL A 470 -13.35 -90.13 36.70
CA VAL A 470 -14.55 -90.39 37.49
C VAL A 470 -14.30 -89.83 38.90
N GLY A 471 -15.01 -88.76 39.25
CA GLY A 471 -14.99 -88.23 40.61
C GLY A 471 -15.50 -89.29 41.60
N ALA A 472 -14.79 -89.45 42.71
CA ALA A 472 -15.16 -90.34 43.82
C ALA A 472 -16.50 -89.94 44.45
#